data_AF-A0A059DLG2-F1
#
_entry.id   AF-A0A059DLG2-F1
#
_cell.length_a   1.000
_cell.length_b   1.000
_cell.length_c   1.000
_cell.angle_alpha   90.00
_cell.angle_beta   90.00
_cell.angle_gamma   90.00
#
_symmetry.space_group_name_H-M   'P 1'
#
loop_
_entity.id
_entity.type
_entity.pdbx_description
1 polymer ?
#
loop_
_entity_poly.entity_id
_entity_poly.type
_entity_poly.pdbx_seq_one_letter_code
_entity_poly.pdbx_strand_id
1 'polypeptide(L)'
;MSDISQNGGWRGRFSAFALAFAIFGVLWFFIAAGGTKLGLWDWRTGFGTLTMGWGPKIVMAALAVSMIAIIVSLVMAPRKRPFILALAALLVSGLSMGRLFAAGENAKRLPPLHDIQTDWTKPIMPTPALLSARASTGAYNEIEEAPVISDGAKGNWPGMEGRLVSEVQEQAEFDPDTQKKEVAAPYPQLETVILPAVPFDMAYQAALETVNDRGWTIVTAEPEEGRIEATDTTFWFEFKDDVMIRVMPEGEGGSRVDVRSVSRVGLSDLGANAKRVKLFLEDFEARL
;
A
#
# COMPACT_ATOMS: atom_id res chain seq x y z
N MET A 1 25.71 -20.73 -49.81
CA MET A 1 24.73 -19.71 -49.39
C MET A 1 25.42 -18.81 -48.39
N SER A 2 25.69 -17.55 -48.74
CA SER A 2 26.26 -16.58 -47.79
C SER A 2 25.27 -16.33 -46.66
N ASP A 3 25.69 -16.48 -45.43
CA ASP A 3 24.89 -16.12 -44.25
C ASP A 3 24.66 -14.61 -44.25
N ILE A 4 23.52 -14.17 -44.81
CA ILE A 4 23.17 -12.75 -44.87
C ILE A 4 22.90 -12.33 -43.43
N SER A 5 23.88 -11.63 -42.85
CA SER A 5 23.84 -11.07 -41.50
C SER A 5 22.48 -10.46 -41.21
N GLN A 6 21.71 -11.09 -40.31
CA GLN A 6 20.36 -10.66 -39.96
C GLN A 6 20.33 -9.37 -39.11
N ASN A 7 21.49 -8.75 -38.87
CA ASN A 7 21.66 -7.65 -37.92
C ASN A 7 20.88 -6.38 -38.27
N GLY A 8 20.49 -6.19 -39.53
CA GLY A 8 19.71 -5.01 -39.95
C GLY A 8 20.43 -3.67 -39.80
N GLY A 9 21.75 -3.68 -39.57
CA GLY A 9 22.58 -2.49 -39.43
C GLY A 9 22.11 -1.55 -38.32
N TRP A 10 21.97 -0.27 -38.64
CA TRP A 10 21.52 0.76 -37.70
C TRP A 10 20.13 0.48 -37.13
N ARG A 11 19.23 -0.15 -37.89
CA ARG A 11 17.87 -0.50 -37.45
C ARG A 11 17.90 -1.54 -36.34
N GLY A 12 18.78 -2.54 -36.45
CA GLY A 12 18.97 -3.52 -35.38
C GLY A 12 19.56 -2.92 -34.12
N ARG A 13 20.48 -1.96 -34.25
CA ARG A 13 21.02 -1.19 -33.10
C ARG A 13 19.92 -0.34 -32.45
N PHE A 14 19.06 0.28 -33.25
CA PHE A 14 17.93 1.06 -32.75
C PHE A 14 16.90 0.17 -32.03
N SER A 15 16.54 -1.00 -32.59
CA SER A 15 15.66 -1.96 -31.91
C SER A 15 16.28 -2.53 -30.63
N ALA A 16 17.59 -2.76 -30.60
CA ALA A 16 18.31 -3.17 -29.39
C ALA A 16 18.28 -2.07 -28.32
N PHE A 17 18.46 -0.81 -28.72
CA PHE A 17 18.31 0.34 -27.83
C PHE A 17 16.89 0.44 -27.29
N ALA A 18 15.86 0.29 -28.14
CA ALA A 18 14.47 0.31 -27.70
C ALA A 18 14.19 -0.76 -26.63
N LEU A 19 14.73 -1.98 -26.81
CA LEU A 19 14.61 -3.05 -25.83
C LEU A 19 15.36 -2.72 -24.53
N ALA A 20 16.60 -2.24 -24.61
CA ALA A 20 17.37 -1.83 -23.44
C ALA A 20 16.66 -0.71 -22.66
N PHE A 21 16.06 0.25 -23.35
CA PHE A 21 15.32 1.34 -22.73
C PHE A 21 14.02 0.86 -22.07
N ALA A 22 13.30 -0.07 -22.69
CA ALA A 22 12.13 -0.71 -22.07
C ALA A 22 12.49 -1.47 -20.79
N ILE A 23 13.61 -2.22 -20.79
CA ILE A 23 14.14 -2.91 -19.61
C ILE A 23 14.54 -1.89 -18.53
N PHE A 24 15.23 -0.82 -18.91
CA PHE A 24 15.57 0.26 -17.99
C PHE A 24 14.32 0.87 -17.34
N GLY A 25 13.23 1.05 -18.09
CA GLY A 25 11.96 1.52 -17.55
C GLY A 25 11.39 0.64 -16.42
N VAL A 26 11.61 -0.68 -16.49
CA VAL A 26 11.26 -1.60 -15.39
C VAL A 26 12.23 -1.46 -14.22
N LEU A 27 13.53 -1.46 -14.51
CA LEU A 27 14.58 -1.32 -13.49
C LEU A 27 14.49 0.00 -12.72
N TRP A 28 13.97 1.06 -13.35
CA TRP A 28 13.76 2.36 -12.71
C TRP A 28 12.95 2.27 -11.42
N PHE A 29 11.88 1.46 -11.40
CA PHE A 29 11.06 1.28 -10.20
C PHE A 29 11.82 0.59 -9.07
N PHE A 30 12.69 -0.37 -9.39
CA PHE A 30 13.57 -1.02 -8.42
C PHE A 30 14.66 -0.08 -7.92
N ILE A 31 15.20 0.79 -8.78
CA ILE A 31 16.13 1.84 -8.37
C ILE A 31 15.44 2.78 -7.39
N ALA A 32 14.25 3.28 -7.73
CA ALA A 32 13.46 4.19 -6.90
C ALA A 32 13.16 3.62 -5.51
N ALA A 33 12.64 2.38 -5.46
CA ALA A 33 12.32 1.67 -4.21
C ALA A 33 13.57 1.27 -3.43
N GLY A 34 14.57 0.69 -4.10
CA GLY A 34 15.81 0.24 -3.47
C GLY A 34 16.62 1.41 -2.90
N GLY A 35 16.65 2.55 -3.58
CA GLY A 35 17.31 3.74 -3.06
C GLY A 35 16.63 4.31 -1.82
N THR A 36 15.30 4.21 -1.70
CA THR A 36 14.60 4.55 -0.44
C THR A 36 15.01 3.60 0.66
N LYS A 37 14.94 2.29 0.41
CA LYS A 37 15.33 1.28 1.40
C LYS A 37 16.79 1.38 1.85
N LEU A 38 17.69 1.78 0.96
CA LEU A 38 19.11 1.97 1.28
C LEU A 38 19.41 3.35 1.89
N GLY A 39 18.40 4.21 2.11
CA GLY A 39 18.57 5.54 2.68
C GLY A 39 19.26 6.54 1.75
N LEU A 40 19.33 6.27 0.44
CA LEU A 40 19.88 7.21 -0.55
C LEU A 40 18.97 8.43 -0.74
N TRP A 41 17.67 8.27 -0.49
CA TRP A 41 16.67 9.33 -0.51
C TRP A 41 15.44 8.94 0.30
N ASP A 42 14.63 9.93 0.70
CA ASP A 42 13.42 9.72 1.47
C ASP A 42 12.24 9.20 0.61
N TRP A 43 11.13 8.84 1.26
CA TRP A 43 9.96 8.30 0.58
C TRP A 43 9.29 9.30 -0.40
N ARG A 44 9.33 10.61 -0.12
CA ARG A 44 8.75 11.63 -1.03
C ARG A 44 9.54 11.68 -2.32
N THR A 45 10.85 11.50 -2.22
CA THR A 45 11.72 11.40 -3.38
C THR A 45 11.55 10.05 -4.09
N GLY A 46 11.68 8.91 -3.40
CA GLY A 46 11.63 7.60 -4.03
C GLY A 46 10.25 7.18 -4.54
N PHE A 47 9.21 7.33 -3.72
CA PHE A 47 7.85 7.03 -4.14
C PHE A 47 7.22 8.19 -4.91
N GLY A 48 7.19 9.40 -4.33
CA GLY A 48 6.50 10.54 -4.94
C GLY A 48 7.15 10.98 -6.25
N THR A 49 8.45 11.30 -6.22
CA THR A 49 9.14 11.88 -7.39
C THR A 49 9.56 10.82 -8.40
N LEU A 50 10.29 9.78 -7.97
CA LEU A 50 10.88 8.80 -8.89
C LEU A 50 9.85 7.78 -9.38
N THR A 51 9.04 7.22 -8.48
CA THR A 51 8.05 6.19 -8.83
C THR A 51 6.81 6.79 -9.49
N MET A 52 6.11 7.70 -8.82
CA MET A 52 4.84 8.26 -9.32
C MET A 52 5.04 9.37 -10.35
N GLY A 53 6.08 10.20 -10.20
CA GLY A 53 6.37 11.30 -11.11
C GLY A 53 7.08 10.88 -12.41
N TRP A 54 8.25 10.24 -12.30
CA TRP A 54 9.08 9.87 -13.46
C TRP A 54 8.76 8.50 -14.05
N GLY A 55 8.41 7.50 -13.23
CA GLY A 55 8.15 6.13 -13.67
C GLY A 55 7.19 6.03 -14.87
N PRO A 56 5.95 6.55 -14.79
CA PRO A 56 5.01 6.54 -15.91
C PRO A 56 5.54 7.24 -17.17
N LYS A 57 6.27 8.35 -17.02
CA LYS A 57 6.83 9.09 -18.16
C LYS A 57 7.92 8.29 -18.87
N ILE A 58 8.78 7.60 -18.12
CA ILE A 58 9.83 6.73 -18.68
C ILE A 58 9.20 5.56 -19.42
N VAL A 59 8.21 4.88 -18.83
CA VAL A 59 7.50 3.77 -19.47
C VAL A 59 6.78 4.22 -20.74
N MET A 60 6.12 5.37 -20.70
CA MET A 60 5.45 5.95 -21.87
C MET A 60 6.44 6.29 -23.00
N ALA A 61 7.59 6.88 -22.67
CA ALA A 61 8.64 7.16 -23.63
C ALA A 61 9.21 5.88 -24.24
N ALA A 62 9.45 4.84 -23.42
CA ALA A 62 9.90 3.53 -23.90
C ALA A 62 8.87 2.86 -24.82
N LEU A 63 7.57 2.99 -24.51
CA LEU A 63 6.49 2.52 -25.36
C LEU A 63 6.50 3.22 -26.73
N ALA A 64 6.58 4.55 -26.75
CA ALA A 64 6.66 5.31 -28.00
C ALA A 64 7.90 4.91 -28.84
N VAL A 65 9.07 4.79 -28.22
CA VAL A 65 10.31 4.35 -28.90
C VAL A 65 10.16 2.93 -29.45
N SER A 66 9.52 2.03 -28.72
CA SER A 66 9.28 0.65 -29.18
C SER A 66 8.33 0.57 -30.38
N MET A 67 7.28 1.40 -30.41
CA MET A 67 6.37 1.51 -31.57
C MET A 67 7.11 2.03 -32.82
N ILE A 68 7.98 3.04 -32.65
CA ILE A 68 8.82 3.53 -33.76
C ILE A 68 9.79 2.43 -34.22
N ALA A 69 10.38 1.67 -33.29
CA ALA A 69 11.29 0.58 -33.62
C ALA A 69 10.59 -0.53 -34.42
N ILE A 70 9.31 -0.82 -34.17
CA ILE A 70 8.51 -1.75 -34.98
C ILE A 70 8.43 -1.25 -36.43
N ILE A 71 8.03 0.00 -36.63
CA ILE A 71 7.90 0.59 -37.97
C ILE A 71 9.25 0.54 -38.70
N VAL A 72 10.31 1.04 -38.06
CA VAL A 72 11.67 1.07 -38.61
C VAL A 72 12.18 -0.33 -38.95
N SER A 73 11.86 -1.35 -38.14
CA SER A 73 12.30 -2.73 -38.38
C SER A 73 11.78 -3.33 -39.69
N LEU A 74 10.62 -2.86 -40.17
CA LEU A 74 9.94 -3.41 -41.35
C LEU A 74 10.37 -2.76 -42.67
N VAL A 75 10.94 -1.55 -42.64
CA VAL A 75 11.26 -0.73 -43.83
C VAL A 75 12.19 -1.44 -44.81
N MET A 76 13.18 -2.20 -44.34
CA MET A 76 14.17 -2.85 -45.22
C MET A 76 14.53 -4.27 -44.76
N ALA A 77 14.91 -5.12 -45.71
CA ALA A 77 15.60 -6.38 -45.40
C ALA A 77 17.03 -6.11 -44.91
N PRO A 78 17.59 -6.95 -44.01
CA PRO A 78 16.92 -8.03 -43.27
C PRO A 78 16.00 -7.48 -42.16
N ARG A 79 14.86 -8.16 -41.94
CA ARG A 79 13.78 -7.72 -41.03
C ARG A 79 13.72 -8.52 -39.72
N LYS A 80 14.13 -9.79 -39.74
CA LYS A 80 13.85 -10.75 -38.66
C LYS A 80 14.37 -10.29 -37.30
N ARG A 81 15.69 -10.06 -37.15
CA ARG A 81 16.28 -9.69 -35.86
C ARG A 81 15.85 -8.31 -35.38
N PRO A 82 15.87 -7.23 -36.20
CA PRO A 82 15.34 -5.93 -35.76
C PRO A 82 13.89 -6.00 -35.31
N PHE A 83 13.05 -6.77 -36.03
CA PHE A 83 11.64 -6.94 -35.69
C PHE A 83 11.46 -7.67 -34.35
N ILE A 84 12.17 -8.78 -34.12
CA ILE A 84 12.09 -9.53 -32.84
C ILE A 84 12.49 -8.63 -31.66
N LEU A 85 13.58 -7.86 -31.80
CA LEU A 85 14.02 -6.93 -30.75
C LEU A 85 13.00 -5.81 -30.49
N ALA A 86 12.45 -5.23 -31.55
CA ALA A 86 11.41 -4.20 -31.44
C ALA A 86 10.12 -4.75 -30.83
N LEU A 87 9.74 -5.99 -31.17
CA LEU A 87 8.57 -6.67 -30.61
C LEU A 87 8.78 -6.97 -29.12
N ALA A 88 9.96 -7.46 -28.73
CA ALA A 88 10.30 -7.64 -27.32
C ALA A 88 10.23 -6.32 -26.55
N ALA A 89 10.76 -5.23 -27.12
CA ALA A 89 10.67 -3.90 -26.52
C ALA A 89 9.22 -3.45 -26.31
N LEU A 90 8.37 -3.66 -27.33
CA LEU A 90 6.94 -3.32 -27.29
C LEU A 90 6.19 -4.15 -26.26
N LEU A 91 6.50 -5.45 -26.13
CA LEU A 91 5.88 -6.30 -25.12
C LEU A 91 6.26 -5.87 -23.71
N VAL A 92 7.53 -5.58 -23.43
CA VAL A 92 7.99 -5.14 -22.11
C VAL A 92 7.36 -3.80 -21.73
N SER A 93 7.43 -2.80 -22.61
CA SER A 93 6.87 -1.47 -22.35
C SER A 93 5.35 -1.48 -22.29
N GLY A 94 4.68 -2.24 -23.16
CA GLY A 94 3.24 -2.43 -23.19
C GLY A 94 2.69 -3.10 -21.93
N LEU A 95 3.32 -4.19 -21.47
CA LEU A 95 2.95 -4.86 -20.21
C LEU A 95 3.19 -3.94 -19.01
N SER A 96 4.29 -3.19 -18.99
CA SER A 96 4.59 -2.23 -17.94
C SER A 96 3.53 -1.13 -17.86
N MET A 97 3.16 -0.56 -19.01
CA MET A 97 2.11 0.47 -19.09
C MET A 97 0.75 -0.11 -18.67
N GLY A 98 0.42 -1.31 -19.12
CA GLY A 98 -0.80 -2.02 -18.72
C GLY A 98 -0.87 -2.25 -17.21
N ARG A 99 0.25 -2.62 -16.57
CA ARG A 99 0.34 -2.80 -15.12
C ARG A 99 0.15 -1.49 -14.35
N LEU A 100 0.74 -0.38 -14.83
CA LEU A 100 0.57 0.95 -14.24
C LEU A 100 -0.88 1.41 -14.33
N PHE A 101 -1.51 1.25 -15.49
CA PHE A 101 -2.92 1.56 -15.69
C PHE A 101 -3.82 0.72 -14.76
N ALA A 102 -3.62 -0.59 -14.73
CA ALA A 102 -4.37 -1.49 -13.85
C ALA A 102 -4.18 -1.16 -12.37
N ALA A 103 -2.97 -0.78 -11.94
CA ALA A 103 -2.70 -0.33 -10.57
C ALA A 103 -3.48 0.95 -10.23
N GLY A 104 -3.45 1.95 -11.12
CA GLY A 104 -4.16 3.21 -10.93
C GLY A 104 -5.67 3.01 -10.88
N GLU A 105 -6.23 2.18 -11.77
CA GLU A 105 -7.66 1.87 -11.77
C GLU A 105 -8.08 1.08 -10.52
N ASN A 106 -7.29 0.11 -10.08
CA ASN A 106 -7.56 -0.61 -8.84
C ASN A 106 -7.52 0.33 -7.63
N ALA A 107 -6.56 1.25 -7.57
CA ALA A 107 -6.48 2.21 -6.47
C ALA A 107 -7.72 3.12 -6.37
N LYS A 108 -8.22 3.63 -7.51
CA LYS A 108 -9.42 4.47 -7.55
C LYS A 108 -10.71 3.74 -7.20
N ARG A 109 -10.74 2.41 -7.32
CA ARG A 109 -11.92 1.59 -6.95
C ARG A 109 -12.05 1.39 -5.45
N LEU A 110 -10.93 1.45 -4.72
CA LEU A 110 -10.93 1.32 -3.27
C LEU A 110 -11.22 2.68 -2.65
N PRO A 111 -12.02 2.76 -1.57
CA PRO A 111 -12.28 4.01 -0.89
C PRO A 111 -10.99 4.66 -0.35
N PRO A 112 -10.95 6.00 -0.22
CA PRO A 112 -9.79 6.71 0.30
C PRO A 112 -9.69 6.61 1.83
N LEU A 113 -9.55 5.38 2.33
CA LEU A 113 -9.38 5.08 3.75
C LEU A 113 -7.89 4.93 4.08
N HIS A 114 -7.49 5.50 5.21
CA HIS A 114 -6.15 5.36 5.78
C HIS A 114 -6.19 5.34 7.33
N ASP A 115 -7.39 5.25 7.90
CA ASP A 115 -7.68 5.22 9.32
C ASP A 115 -8.82 4.22 9.50
N ILE A 116 -8.53 3.13 10.21
CA ILE A 116 -9.41 1.99 10.36
C ILE A 116 -9.44 1.62 11.83
N GLN A 117 -10.63 1.37 12.40
CA GLN A 117 -10.74 0.81 13.74
C GLN A 117 -11.94 -0.12 13.93
N THR A 118 -11.87 -0.93 14.99
CA THR A 118 -12.89 -1.91 15.36
C THR A 118 -14.09 -1.31 16.13
N ASP A 119 -13.98 -0.11 16.69
CA ASP A 119 -15.06 0.55 17.45
C ASP A 119 -15.03 2.08 17.29
N TRP A 120 -15.80 2.58 16.32
CA TRP A 120 -15.99 4.03 16.11
C TRP A 120 -16.86 4.70 17.18
N THR A 121 -17.54 3.96 18.06
CA THR A 121 -18.34 4.54 19.15
C THR A 121 -17.47 5.02 20.32
N LYS A 122 -16.25 4.47 20.43
CA LYS A 122 -15.24 4.84 21.42
C LYS A 122 -13.85 4.98 20.77
N PRO A 123 -13.61 6.00 19.92
CA PRO A 123 -12.37 6.12 19.17
C PRO A 123 -11.12 6.03 20.04
N ILE A 124 -10.11 5.27 19.59
CA ILE A 124 -8.81 5.22 20.28
C ILE A 124 -8.00 6.46 19.87
N MET A 125 -7.52 7.22 20.87
CA MET A 125 -6.72 8.42 20.67
C MET A 125 -5.25 8.19 21.07
N PRO A 126 -4.29 8.81 20.36
CA PRO A 126 -2.87 8.57 20.55
C PRO A 126 -2.33 9.24 21.81
N THR A 127 -1.31 8.66 22.43
CA THR A 127 -0.55 9.30 23.51
C THR A 127 0.33 10.44 23.00
N PRO A 128 0.81 11.33 23.88
CA PRO A 128 1.84 12.31 23.53
C PRO A 128 3.12 11.70 22.94
N ALA A 129 3.50 10.49 23.36
CA ALA A 129 4.66 9.78 22.84
C ALA A 129 4.45 9.40 21.36
N LEU A 130 3.28 8.86 21.02
CA LEU A 130 2.92 8.53 19.63
C LEU A 130 2.81 9.78 18.76
N LEU A 131 2.20 10.85 19.26
CA LEU A 131 2.14 12.13 18.54
C LEU A 131 3.54 12.68 18.25
N SER A 132 4.46 12.61 19.22
CA SER A 132 5.86 13.00 19.03
C SER A 132 6.58 12.12 18.00
N ALA A 133 6.39 10.80 18.07
CA ALA A 133 6.92 9.85 17.09
C ALA A 133 6.41 10.13 15.67
N ARG A 134 5.13 10.48 15.52
CA ARG A 134 4.52 10.89 14.23
C ARG A 134 5.14 12.17 13.70
N ALA A 135 5.24 13.20 14.55
CA ALA A 135 5.83 14.50 14.19
C ALA A 135 7.29 14.36 13.73
N SER A 136 8.10 13.53 14.42
CA SER A 136 9.51 13.30 14.08
C SER A 136 9.74 12.73 12.67
N THR A 137 8.73 12.06 12.10
CA THR A 137 8.78 11.49 10.74
C THR A 137 8.03 12.32 9.69
N GLY A 138 7.49 13.48 10.08
CA GLY A 138 6.71 14.35 9.20
C GLY A 138 5.42 13.68 8.72
N ALA A 139 4.67 13.06 9.65
CA ALA A 139 3.31 12.61 9.40
C ALA A 139 2.43 13.78 8.93
N TYR A 140 1.60 13.52 7.92
CA TYR A 140 0.65 14.49 7.38
C TYR A 140 -0.78 14.18 7.82
N ASN A 141 -1.13 12.91 7.93
CA ASN A 141 -2.47 12.52 8.37
C ASN A 141 -2.58 12.76 9.89
N GLU A 142 -3.64 13.41 10.32
CA GLU A 142 -3.95 13.59 11.73
C GLU A 142 -4.74 12.37 12.25
N ILE A 143 -4.79 12.21 13.58
CA ILE A 143 -5.67 11.22 14.23
C ILE A 143 -6.74 12.01 14.96
N GLU A 144 -7.96 11.96 14.43
CA GLU A 144 -9.12 12.67 14.95
C GLU A 144 -10.10 11.69 15.60
N GLU A 145 -11.00 12.19 16.46
CA GLU A 145 -12.07 11.35 17.03
C GLU A 145 -13.09 10.92 15.97
N ALA A 146 -13.46 11.85 15.07
CA ALA A 146 -14.43 11.63 14.00
C ALA A 146 -13.88 12.15 12.66
N PRO A 147 -12.85 11.49 12.09
CA PRO A 147 -12.21 11.96 10.87
C PRO A 147 -13.17 11.91 9.69
N VAL A 148 -13.00 12.88 8.78
CA VAL A 148 -13.71 12.95 7.50
C VAL A 148 -12.75 12.76 6.34
N ILE A 149 -13.26 12.28 5.21
CA ILE A 149 -12.48 12.16 3.98
C ILE A 149 -12.06 13.56 3.51
N SER A 150 -10.75 13.77 3.37
CA SER A 150 -10.15 15.02 2.93
C SER A 150 -10.66 15.49 1.55
N ASP A 151 -10.81 16.80 1.36
CA ASP A 151 -11.11 17.43 0.06
C ASP A 151 -10.12 17.03 -1.05
N GLY A 152 -8.88 16.66 -0.67
CA GLY A 152 -7.87 16.15 -1.60
C GLY A 152 -8.30 14.86 -2.32
N ALA A 153 -9.26 14.11 -1.77
CA ALA A 153 -9.78 12.88 -2.38
C ALA A 153 -10.65 13.14 -3.61
N LYS A 154 -11.26 14.33 -3.75
CA LYS A 154 -12.25 14.65 -4.78
C LYS A 154 -11.81 14.34 -6.22
N GLY A 155 -10.52 14.51 -6.51
CA GLY A 155 -9.97 14.26 -7.84
C GLY A 155 -10.01 12.79 -8.28
N ASN A 156 -9.82 11.86 -7.34
CA ASN A 156 -9.80 10.42 -7.61
C ASN A 156 -11.08 9.72 -7.13
N TRP A 157 -11.77 10.27 -6.14
CA TRP A 157 -12.98 9.73 -5.49
C TRP A 157 -14.05 10.82 -5.36
N PRO A 158 -14.67 11.25 -6.47
CA PRO A 158 -15.66 12.32 -6.46
C PRO A 158 -16.89 11.92 -5.62
N GLY A 159 -17.31 12.80 -4.70
CA GLY A 159 -18.47 12.58 -3.83
C GLY A 159 -18.16 11.85 -2.53
N MET A 160 -16.89 11.53 -2.27
CA MET A 160 -16.45 10.98 -0.98
C MET A 160 -16.02 12.06 0.00
N GLU A 161 -15.62 13.25 -0.47
CA GLU A 161 -15.14 14.33 0.38
C GLU A 161 -16.16 14.74 1.46
N GLY A 162 -15.68 14.98 2.68
CA GLY A 162 -16.50 15.39 3.82
C GLY A 162 -17.34 14.29 4.47
N ARG A 163 -17.38 13.07 3.89
CA ARG A 163 -18.03 11.91 4.52
C ARG A 163 -17.23 11.44 5.73
N LEU A 164 -17.91 10.92 6.74
CA LEU A 164 -17.26 10.32 7.90
C LEU A 164 -16.48 9.07 7.47
N VAL A 165 -15.25 8.94 7.96
CA VAL A 165 -14.42 7.75 7.73
C VAL A 165 -15.12 6.50 8.25
N SER A 166 -15.80 6.58 9.39
CA SER A 166 -16.56 5.47 9.98
C SER A 166 -17.64 4.94 9.03
N GLU A 167 -18.45 5.83 8.44
CA GLU A 167 -19.49 5.46 7.48
C GLU A 167 -18.91 4.86 6.20
N VAL A 168 -17.77 5.37 5.74
CA VAL A 168 -17.10 4.87 4.53
C VAL A 168 -16.46 3.50 4.80
N GLN A 169 -15.87 3.29 5.99
CA GLN A 169 -15.37 2.00 6.43
C GLN A 169 -16.50 0.98 6.50
N GLU A 170 -17.58 1.26 7.22
CA GLU A 170 -18.75 0.37 7.35
C GLU A 170 -19.31 -0.06 5.98
N GLN A 171 -19.38 0.86 5.01
CA GLN A 171 -19.83 0.55 3.65
C GLN A 171 -18.83 -0.27 2.83
N ALA A 172 -17.54 -0.16 3.13
CA ALA A 172 -16.48 -0.85 2.42
C ALA A 172 -16.29 -2.29 2.94
N GLU A 173 -16.54 -2.51 4.23
CA GLU A 173 -16.41 -3.80 4.87
C GLU A 173 -17.40 -4.83 4.31
N PHE A 174 -16.91 -6.04 4.11
CA PHE A 174 -17.74 -7.15 3.67
C PHE A 174 -18.54 -7.72 4.84
N ASP A 175 -19.85 -7.56 4.80
CA ASP A 175 -20.80 -8.21 5.69
C ASP A 175 -21.37 -9.49 5.01
N PRO A 176 -21.01 -10.70 5.47
CA PRO A 176 -21.48 -11.96 4.90
C PRO A 176 -22.98 -12.20 5.07
N ASP A 177 -23.64 -11.54 6.04
CA ASP A 177 -25.08 -11.69 6.28
C ASP A 177 -25.91 -10.88 5.28
N THR A 178 -25.34 -9.79 4.72
CA THR A 178 -26.02 -8.93 3.74
C THR A 178 -25.47 -9.05 2.32
N GLN A 179 -24.24 -9.54 2.13
CA GLN A 179 -23.56 -9.55 0.84
C GLN A 179 -23.21 -10.98 0.37
N LYS A 180 -23.61 -11.34 -0.86
CA LYS A 180 -23.41 -12.70 -1.42
C LYS A 180 -21.96 -13.02 -1.82
N LYS A 181 -21.09 -12.02 -1.91
CA LYS A 181 -19.65 -12.09 -2.25
C LYS A 181 -18.95 -10.85 -1.68
N GLU A 182 -17.68 -10.95 -1.31
CA GLU A 182 -16.83 -9.80 -0.94
C GLU A 182 -17.00 -8.67 -1.95
N VAL A 183 -17.52 -7.52 -1.50
CA VAL A 183 -17.80 -6.37 -2.37
C VAL A 183 -16.49 -5.69 -2.77
N ALA A 184 -15.51 -5.64 -1.86
CA ALA A 184 -14.18 -5.12 -2.11
C ALA A 184 -13.13 -5.83 -1.23
N ALA A 185 -12.49 -6.89 -1.75
CA ALA A 185 -11.14 -7.22 -1.27
C ALA A 185 -10.32 -5.93 -1.42
N PRO A 186 -9.87 -5.25 -0.35
CA PRO A 186 -9.26 -5.78 0.88
C PRO A 186 -9.91 -5.40 2.26
N TYR A 187 -11.20 -5.08 2.34
CA TYR A 187 -11.84 -4.60 3.58
C TYR A 187 -12.70 -5.70 4.26
N PRO A 188 -12.15 -6.48 5.21
CA PRO A 188 -12.94 -7.42 6.01
C PRO A 188 -13.81 -6.68 7.04
N GLN A 189 -14.88 -7.31 7.51
CA GLN A 189 -15.60 -6.85 8.70
C GLN A 189 -14.67 -6.87 9.91
N LEU A 190 -14.55 -5.73 10.59
CA LEU A 190 -13.69 -5.55 11.76
C LEU A 190 -14.54 -5.21 12.97
N GLU A 191 -14.46 -6.03 14.00
CA GLU A 191 -15.23 -5.87 15.22
C GLU A 191 -14.35 -5.88 16.46
N THR A 192 -14.87 -5.30 17.54
CA THR A 192 -14.29 -5.43 18.86
C THR A 192 -14.23 -6.91 19.24
N VAL A 193 -13.08 -7.38 19.71
CA VAL A 193 -12.99 -8.73 20.24
C VAL A 193 -13.49 -8.73 21.68
N ILE A 194 -14.55 -9.50 21.94
CA ILE A 194 -15.10 -9.71 23.29
C ILE A 194 -14.66 -11.09 23.77
N LEU A 195 -14.00 -11.14 24.93
CA LEU A 195 -13.45 -12.36 25.53
C LEU A 195 -14.08 -12.60 26.91
N PRO A 196 -15.23 -13.29 27.00
CA PRO A 196 -15.99 -13.41 28.25
C PRO A 196 -15.26 -14.11 29.40
N ALA A 197 -14.28 -14.96 29.08
CA ALA A 197 -13.58 -15.79 30.06
C ALA A 197 -12.06 -15.53 30.12
N VAL A 198 -11.55 -14.55 29.35
CA VAL A 198 -10.13 -14.20 29.35
C VAL A 198 -9.92 -12.95 30.21
N PRO A 199 -9.17 -13.06 31.33
CA PRO A 199 -8.89 -11.91 32.18
C PRO A 199 -8.10 -10.82 31.46
N PHE A 200 -8.30 -9.58 31.90
CA PHE A 200 -7.61 -8.39 31.38
C PHE A 200 -6.09 -8.59 31.22
N ASP A 201 -5.40 -9.07 32.26
CA ASP A 201 -3.94 -9.23 32.22
C ASP A 201 -3.51 -10.23 31.15
N MET A 202 -4.26 -11.31 30.97
CA MET A 202 -3.97 -12.34 29.97
C MET A 202 -4.18 -11.79 28.55
N ALA A 203 -5.29 -11.07 28.31
CA ALA A 203 -5.55 -10.43 27.03
C ALA A 203 -4.51 -9.34 26.72
N TYR A 204 -4.11 -8.53 27.70
CA TYR A 204 -3.06 -7.54 27.52
C TYR A 204 -1.72 -8.16 27.13
N GLN A 205 -1.28 -9.20 27.86
CA GLN A 205 -0.03 -9.89 27.54
C GLN A 205 -0.08 -10.55 26.15
N ALA A 206 -1.19 -11.21 25.81
CA ALA A 206 -1.35 -11.80 24.47
C ALA A 206 -1.31 -10.76 23.36
N ALA A 207 -1.92 -9.59 23.56
CA ALA A 207 -1.85 -8.48 22.60
C ALA A 207 -0.42 -7.94 22.46
N LEU A 208 0.29 -7.74 23.57
CA LEU A 208 1.68 -7.26 23.58
C LEU A 208 2.64 -8.24 22.90
N GLU A 209 2.51 -9.54 23.18
CA GLU A 209 3.32 -10.56 22.51
C GLU A 209 3.03 -10.62 21.01
N THR A 210 1.77 -10.47 20.61
CA THR A 210 1.38 -10.43 19.19
C THR A 210 2.01 -9.22 18.47
N VAL A 211 2.07 -8.06 19.12
CA VAL A 211 2.78 -6.88 18.59
C VAL A 211 4.28 -7.17 18.42
N ASN A 212 4.91 -7.83 19.41
CA ASN A 212 6.32 -8.17 19.36
C ASN A 212 6.64 -9.20 18.25
N ASP A 213 5.85 -10.26 18.11
CA ASP A 213 6.05 -11.30 17.10
C ASP A 213 5.86 -10.76 15.67
N ARG A 214 5.03 -9.72 15.51
CA ARG A 214 4.88 -8.99 14.25
C ARG A 214 6.05 -8.07 13.94
N GLY A 215 6.98 -7.87 14.88
CA GLY A 215 8.15 -7.01 14.72
C GLY A 215 7.80 -5.52 14.62
N TRP A 216 6.63 -5.12 15.12
CA TRP A 216 6.26 -3.71 15.14
C TRP A 216 7.07 -2.97 16.20
N THR A 217 7.40 -1.71 15.91
CA THR A 217 8.16 -0.89 16.86
C THR A 217 7.22 -0.34 17.91
N ILE A 218 7.28 -0.85 19.14
CA ILE A 218 6.49 -0.34 20.26
C ILE A 218 6.91 1.10 20.58
N VAL A 219 5.92 2.00 20.64
CA VAL A 219 6.06 3.39 21.06
C VAL A 219 5.67 3.53 22.53
N THR A 220 4.54 2.91 22.90
CA THR A 220 3.99 2.93 24.26
C THR A 220 3.46 1.55 24.62
N ALA A 221 3.70 1.09 25.85
CA ALA A 221 3.07 -0.09 26.42
C ALA A 221 2.80 0.18 27.90
N GLU A 222 1.52 0.39 28.25
CA GLU A 222 1.06 0.75 29.58
C GLU A 222 0.08 -0.32 30.09
N PRO A 223 0.56 -1.35 30.81
CA PRO A 223 -0.27 -2.47 31.24
C PRO A 223 -1.41 -2.05 32.17
N GLU A 224 -1.18 -1.06 33.03
CA GLU A 224 -2.20 -0.56 33.97
C GLU A 224 -3.35 0.16 33.25
N GLU A 225 -3.09 0.77 32.08
CA GLU A 225 -4.12 1.42 31.26
C GLU A 225 -4.69 0.50 30.15
N GLY A 226 -4.13 -0.70 29.98
CA GLY A 226 -4.51 -1.61 28.89
C GLY A 226 -4.11 -1.07 27.51
N ARG A 227 -3.11 -0.18 27.43
CA ARG A 227 -2.74 0.52 26.19
C ARG A 227 -1.48 -0.04 25.58
N ILE A 228 -1.51 -0.25 24.27
CA ILE A 228 -0.34 -0.56 23.45
C ILE A 228 -0.38 0.30 22.19
N GLU A 229 0.72 0.98 21.88
CA GLU A 229 0.89 1.75 20.66
C GLU A 229 2.17 1.31 19.97
N ALA A 230 2.10 1.00 18.68
CA ALA A 230 3.22 0.54 17.90
C ALA A 230 3.20 1.11 16.48
N THR A 231 4.33 1.06 15.79
CA THR A 231 4.47 1.48 14.40
C THR A 231 4.91 0.31 13.53
N ASP A 232 4.13 0.03 12.48
CA ASP A 232 4.51 -0.85 11.38
C ASP A 232 5.21 -0.02 10.28
N THR A 233 6.22 -0.59 9.62
CA THR A 233 6.99 0.11 8.57
C THR A 233 7.10 -0.74 7.31
N THR A 234 6.62 -0.21 6.18
CA THR A 234 6.67 -0.91 4.89
C THR A 234 8.10 -1.12 4.41
N PHE A 235 8.33 -2.25 3.73
CA PHE A 235 9.70 -2.67 3.39
C PHE A 235 10.43 -1.73 2.43
N TRP A 236 9.80 -1.31 1.33
CA TRP A 236 10.49 -0.59 0.25
C TRP A 236 10.56 0.92 0.44
N PHE A 237 9.44 1.53 0.82
CA PHE A 237 9.30 2.98 0.88
C PHE A 237 9.25 3.52 2.31
N GLU A 238 9.38 2.65 3.31
CA GLU A 238 9.41 3.01 4.73
C GLU A 238 8.20 3.84 5.17
N PHE A 239 7.06 3.69 4.49
CA PHE A 239 5.79 4.20 4.99
C PHE A 239 5.50 3.62 6.35
N LYS A 240 4.99 4.48 7.23
CA LYS A 240 4.71 4.16 8.62
C LYS A 240 3.21 4.23 8.87
N ASP A 241 2.71 3.19 9.50
CA ASP A 241 1.34 3.08 9.97
C ASP A 241 1.38 2.84 11.47
N ASP A 242 0.58 3.59 12.23
CA ASP A 242 0.52 3.46 13.69
C ASP A 242 -0.66 2.60 14.08
N VAL A 243 -0.41 1.62 14.95
CA VAL A 243 -1.41 0.71 15.50
C VAL A 243 -1.57 1.02 16.98
N MET A 244 -2.80 1.31 17.38
CA MET A 244 -3.19 1.57 18.76
C MET A 244 -4.16 0.47 19.18
N ILE A 245 -3.84 -0.20 20.27
CA ILE A 245 -4.62 -1.29 20.85
C ILE A 245 -5.04 -0.87 22.25
N ARG A 246 -6.32 -1.08 22.56
CA ARG A 246 -6.91 -0.83 23.87
C ARG A 246 -7.55 -2.11 24.39
N VAL A 247 -7.05 -2.60 25.51
CA VAL A 247 -7.64 -3.71 26.28
C VAL A 247 -8.40 -3.11 27.46
N MET A 248 -9.61 -3.60 27.74
CA MET A 248 -10.41 -3.17 28.88
C MET A 248 -11.04 -4.38 29.58
N PRO A 249 -11.24 -4.35 30.91
CA PRO A 249 -12.08 -5.32 31.58
C PRO A 249 -13.51 -5.28 31.02
N GLU A 250 -14.14 -6.44 30.86
CA GLU A 250 -15.50 -6.56 30.33
C GLU A 250 -16.25 -7.70 31.06
N GLY A 251 -17.47 -7.41 31.52
CA GLY A 251 -18.30 -8.40 32.23
C GLY A 251 -17.71 -8.92 33.54
N GLU A 252 -18.04 -10.16 33.91
CA GLU A 252 -17.61 -10.83 35.16
C GLU A 252 -16.23 -11.50 34.99
N GLY A 253 -15.19 -10.68 34.79
CA GLY A 253 -13.79 -11.15 34.74
C GLY A 253 -13.27 -11.45 33.33
N GLY A 254 -14.02 -11.08 32.29
CA GLY A 254 -13.56 -11.10 30.91
C GLY A 254 -12.83 -9.80 30.52
N SER A 255 -12.56 -9.68 29.23
CA SER A 255 -11.94 -8.51 28.63
C SER A 255 -12.49 -8.22 27.24
N ARG A 256 -12.24 -7.00 26.76
CA ARG A 256 -12.47 -6.60 25.38
C ARG A 256 -11.23 -5.95 24.80
N VAL A 257 -11.03 -6.11 23.49
CA VAL A 257 -9.89 -5.56 22.76
C VAL A 257 -10.37 -4.79 21.55
N ASP A 258 -10.02 -3.50 21.51
CA ASP A 258 -10.24 -2.61 20.37
C ASP A 258 -8.90 -2.32 19.68
N VAL A 259 -8.91 -2.16 18.37
CA VAL A 259 -7.71 -1.87 17.57
C VAL A 259 -8.01 -0.77 16.56
N ARG A 260 -7.09 0.20 16.43
CA ARG A 260 -7.09 1.26 15.42
C ARG A 260 -5.75 1.27 14.70
N SER A 261 -5.75 1.35 13.38
CA SER A 261 -4.56 1.42 12.55
C SER A 261 -4.65 2.62 11.59
N VAL A 262 -3.66 3.50 11.62
CA VAL A 262 -3.68 4.79 10.90
C VAL A 262 -2.38 5.05 10.17
N SER A 263 -2.45 5.27 8.86
CA SER A 263 -1.29 5.69 8.07
C SER A 263 -0.85 7.10 8.40
N ARG A 264 0.47 7.33 8.49
CA ARG A 264 1.03 8.67 8.68
C ARG A 264 0.91 9.55 7.43
N VAL A 265 0.80 8.96 6.25
CA VAL A 265 0.82 9.66 4.96
C VAL A 265 -0.12 8.98 3.96
N GLY A 266 -0.60 9.76 2.99
CA GLY A 266 -1.41 9.28 1.87
C GLY A 266 -2.92 9.38 2.15
N LEU A 267 -3.69 9.58 1.08
CA LEU A 267 -5.16 9.66 1.14
C LEU A 267 -5.84 8.29 1.18
N SER A 268 -5.12 7.24 0.79
CA SER A 268 -5.59 5.87 0.80
C SER A 268 -4.41 4.96 1.06
N ASP A 269 -4.63 3.93 1.87
CA ASP A 269 -3.66 2.88 2.16
C ASP A 269 -3.89 1.61 1.32
N LEU A 270 -4.87 1.63 0.41
CA LEU A 270 -5.29 0.50 -0.40
C LEU A 270 -5.66 -0.76 0.42
N GLY A 271 -6.21 -0.55 1.63
CA GLY A 271 -6.62 -1.58 2.58
C GLY A 271 -5.52 -2.15 3.47
N ALA A 272 -4.34 -1.53 3.48
CA ALA A 272 -3.24 -2.02 4.31
C ALA A 272 -3.61 -2.03 5.81
N ASN A 273 -4.25 -0.98 6.33
CA ASN A 273 -4.69 -0.91 7.73
C ASN A 273 -5.79 -1.94 8.03
N ALA A 274 -6.80 -2.09 7.17
CA ALA A 274 -7.86 -3.07 7.39
C ALA A 274 -7.31 -4.51 7.42
N LYS A 275 -6.42 -4.85 6.48
CA LYS A 275 -5.71 -6.13 6.49
C LYS A 275 -4.83 -6.29 7.73
N ARG A 276 -4.16 -5.23 8.17
CA ARG A 276 -3.30 -5.25 9.36
C ARG A 276 -4.08 -5.55 10.62
N VAL A 277 -5.20 -4.85 10.83
CA VAL A 277 -6.08 -5.07 11.98
C VAL A 277 -6.59 -6.51 11.97
N LYS A 278 -7.16 -6.98 10.85
CA LYS A 278 -7.62 -8.37 10.75
C LYS A 278 -6.55 -9.39 11.11
N LEU A 279 -5.37 -9.29 10.49
CA LEU A 279 -4.30 -10.25 10.74
C LEU A 279 -3.79 -10.16 12.18
N PHE A 280 -3.79 -8.97 12.80
CA PHE A 280 -3.46 -8.83 14.21
C PHE A 280 -4.47 -9.56 15.09
N LEU A 281 -5.77 -9.37 14.83
CA LEU A 281 -6.83 -10.03 15.60
C LEU A 281 -6.76 -11.57 15.45
N GLU A 282 -6.54 -12.09 14.23
CA GLU A 282 -6.38 -13.52 13.98
C GLU A 282 -5.20 -14.13 14.79
N ASP A 283 -4.03 -13.48 14.78
CA ASP A 283 -2.86 -13.95 15.54
C ASP A 283 -3.05 -13.81 17.06
N PHE A 284 -3.74 -12.73 17.48
CA PHE A 284 -4.06 -12.47 18.88
C PHE A 284 -5.01 -13.53 19.43
N GLU A 285 -6.11 -13.81 18.73
CA GLU A 285 -7.07 -14.84 19.12
C GLU A 285 -6.46 -16.25 19.10
N ALA A 286 -5.59 -16.55 18.13
CA ALA A 286 -4.90 -17.84 18.07
C ALA A 286 -3.91 -18.07 19.22
N ARG A 287 -3.54 -17.02 19.97
CA ARG A 287 -2.64 -17.09 21.13
C ARG A 287 -3.38 -17.39 22.44
N LEU A 288 -4.69 -17.16 22.50
CA LEU A 288 -5.54 -17.37 23.68
C LEU A 288 -5.99 -18.83 23.80
#